data_AF-A0A239DQY1-F1
#
_entry.id   AF-A0A239DQY1-F1
#
_cell.length_a   1.000
_cell.length_b   1.000
_cell.length_c   1.000
_cell.angle_alpha   90.00
_cell.angle_beta   90.00
_cell.angle_gamma   90.00
#
_symmetry.space_group_name_H-M   'P 1'
#
loop_
_entity.id
_entity.type
_entity.pdbx_description
1 polymer ?
#
loop_
_entity_poly.entity_id
_entity_poly.type
_entity_poly.pdbx_seq_one_letter_code
_entity_poly.pdbx_strand_id
1 'polypeptide(L)'
;MTNRDREAEPAAADVDDAEPLEDDHPLWREHSGGSGHYDDPEWCPAGDVNRAEAFYAQAGERATAILDLLIDHPGCPVPASEILTRSGNAFSNAHAVAGSLANLNEVRVLSERRYPFYWWKGEPGQTRYAMKRSVAELFRRARVATSERRRAADQDPIGPEPR
;
A
#
# COMPACT_ATOMS: atom_id res chain seq x y z
N MET A 1 -48.42 3.11 17.92
CA MET A 1 -47.99 1.86 17.28
C MET A 1 -46.70 2.15 16.55
N THR A 2 -45.63 1.56 17.07
CA THR A 2 -44.24 1.67 16.62
C THR A 2 -44.05 0.77 15.40
N ASN A 3 -43.38 1.26 14.36
CA ASN A 3 -42.35 0.52 13.63
C ASN A 3 -41.64 1.49 12.67
N ARG A 4 -40.48 1.98 13.13
CA ARG A 4 -39.41 2.43 12.25
C ARG A 4 -38.78 1.15 11.69
N ASP A 5 -39.01 0.88 10.42
CA ASP A 5 -38.12 0.03 9.62
C ASP A 5 -36.76 0.72 9.59
N ARG A 6 -35.93 0.37 10.58
CA ARG A 6 -34.51 0.66 10.59
C ARG A 6 -33.89 -0.43 9.73
N GLU A 7 -33.85 -0.18 8.43
CA GLU A 7 -33.01 -0.92 7.50
C GLU A 7 -31.62 -1.03 8.13
N ALA A 8 -31.19 -2.28 8.33
CA ALA A 8 -29.92 -2.59 8.94
C ALA A 8 -28.81 -2.03 8.04
N GLU A 9 -28.19 -0.93 8.47
CA GLU A 9 -26.86 -0.55 8.00
C GLU A 9 -25.96 -1.77 8.18
N PRO A 10 -25.25 -2.24 7.13
CA PRO A 10 -24.29 -3.31 7.33
C PRO A 10 -23.22 -2.78 8.29
N ALA A 11 -23.17 -3.38 9.48
CA ALA A 11 -22.12 -3.17 10.45
C ALA A 11 -20.79 -3.29 9.70
N ALA A 12 -19.96 -2.26 9.79
CA ALA A 12 -18.57 -2.33 9.38
C ALA A 12 -17.96 -3.50 10.15
N ALA A 13 -17.83 -4.66 9.49
CA ALA A 13 -17.14 -5.80 10.04
C ALA A 13 -15.76 -5.29 10.46
N ASP A 14 -15.44 -5.44 11.74
CA ASP A 14 -14.10 -5.25 12.25
C ASP A 14 -13.14 -6.00 11.33
N VAL A 15 -12.28 -5.25 10.64
CA VAL A 15 -11.38 -5.76 9.60
C VAL A 15 -10.36 -6.75 10.19
N ASP A 16 -10.26 -6.78 11.52
CA ASP A 16 -9.44 -7.70 12.32
C ASP A 16 -9.91 -9.17 12.22
N ASP A 17 -11.17 -9.44 11.85
CA ASP A 17 -11.74 -10.82 11.77
C ASP A 17 -11.84 -11.35 10.32
N ALA A 18 -11.50 -10.53 9.33
CA ALA A 18 -11.51 -10.97 7.93
C ALA A 18 -10.29 -11.83 7.61
N GLU A 19 -10.51 -13.08 7.17
CA GLU A 19 -9.42 -13.97 6.76
C GLU A 19 -8.54 -13.30 5.68
N PRO A 20 -7.21 -13.23 5.88
CA PRO A 20 -6.30 -12.65 4.90
C PRO A 20 -6.39 -13.39 3.55
N LEU A 21 -6.38 -12.62 2.47
CA LEU A 21 -6.38 -13.16 1.12
C LEU A 21 -5.02 -13.78 0.80
N GLU A 22 -5.02 -15.07 0.47
CA GLU A 22 -3.87 -15.76 -0.12
C GLU A 22 -3.57 -15.24 -1.53
N ASP A 23 -2.34 -15.40 -2.02
CA ASP A 23 -1.89 -14.78 -3.29
C ASP A 23 -2.66 -15.25 -4.53
N ASP A 24 -3.16 -16.48 -4.49
CA ASP A 24 -3.95 -17.09 -5.56
C ASP A 24 -5.46 -16.82 -5.42
N HIS A 25 -5.88 -16.04 -4.41
CA HIS A 25 -7.29 -15.77 -4.16
C HIS A 25 -7.95 -15.07 -5.35
N PRO A 26 -9.12 -15.52 -5.85
CA PRO A 26 -9.74 -15.00 -7.07
C PRO A 26 -10.08 -13.51 -6.98
N LEU A 27 -10.40 -13.00 -5.79
CA LEU A 27 -10.72 -11.59 -5.54
C LEU A 27 -9.63 -10.62 -6.02
N TRP A 28 -8.36 -11.04 -6.08
CA TRP A 28 -7.29 -10.22 -6.67
C TRP A 28 -7.57 -9.89 -8.13
N ARG A 29 -8.23 -10.75 -8.90
CA ARG A 29 -8.57 -10.49 -10.32
C ARG A 29 -9.78 -9.56 -10.47
N GLU A 30 -10.58 -9.43 -9.42
CA GLU A 30 -11.79 -8.60 -9.40
C GLU A 30 -11.50 -7.15 -8.93
N HIS A 31 -10.23 -6.76 -8.88
CA HIS A 31 -9.80 -5.44 -8.44
C HIS A 31 -10.30 -4.32 -9.38
N SER A 32 -10.41 -3.10 -8.85
CA SER A 32 -10.72 -1.87 -9.59
C SER A 32 -9.48 -1.14 -10.14
N GLY A 33 -8.34 -1.83 -10.19
CA GLY A 33 -6.98 -1.36 -10.51
C GLY A 33 -6.75 -0.62 -11.84
N GLY A 34 -7.57 -0.87 -12.86
CA GLY A 34 -7.41 -0.24 -14.17
C GLY A 34 -6.01 -0.45 -14.81
N SER A 35 -5.58 0.52 -15.64
CA SER A 35 -4.34 0.48 -16.44
C SER A 35 -3.06 0.24 -15.62
N GLY A 36 -3.05 0.62 -14.34
CA GLY A 36 -1.91 0.35 -13.46
C GLY A 36 -1.69 -1.14 -13.11
N HIS A 37 -2.58 -2.02 -13.55
CA HIS A 37 -2.57 -3.46 -13.24
C HIS A 37 -2.68 -4.39 -14.45
N TYR A 38 -3.16 -3.89 -15.60
CA TYR A 38 -3.39 -4.72 -16.79
C TYR A 38 -2.25 -4.66 -17.81
N ASP A 39 -1.48 -3.56 -17.84
CA ASP A 39 -0.49 -3.31 -18.87
C ASP A 39 0.91 -3.84 -18.51
N ASP A 40 1.22 -3.90 -17.21
CA ASP A 40 2.54 -4.25 -16.68
C ASP A 40 2.52 -5.60 -15.91
N PRO A 41 3.60 -6.39 -15.94
CA PRO A 41 3.67 -7.66 -15.23
C PRO A 41 3.58 -7.49 -13.71
N GLU A 42 3.16 -8.57 -13.04
CA GLU A 42 3.21 -8.67 -11.58
C GLU A 42 4.64 -8.66 -11.04
N TRP A 43 4.78 -8.25 -9.78
CA TRP A 43 6.00 -8.41 -9.00
C TRP A 43 6.39 -9.88 -8.84
N CYS A 44 7.64 -10.19 -9.16
CA CYS A 44 8.26 -11.50 -8.93
C CYS A 44 9.18 -11.43 -7.71
N PRO A 45 8.81 -12.01 -6.55
CA PRO A 45 9.61 -11.93 -5.32
C PRO A 45 11.06 -12.41 -5.47
N ALA A 46 11.30 -13.36 -6.37
CA ALA A 46 12.63 -13.91 -6.62
C ALA A 46 13.52 -13.01 -7.50
N GLY A 47 12.93 -12.16 -8.35
CA GLY A 47 13.66 -11.41 -9.38
C GLY A 47 13.61 -9.89 -9.22
N ASP A 48 12.70 -9.36 -8.41
CA ASP A 48 12.40 -7.93 -8.36
C ASP A 48 12.86 -7.22 -7.09
N VAL A 49 13.78 -7.82 -6.31
CA VAL A 49 14.31 -7.22 -5.06
C VAL A 49 14.83 -5.80 -5.30
N ASN A 50 15.73 -5.62 -6.27
CA ASN A 50 16.29 -4.30 -6.59
C ASN A 50 15.23 -3.31 -7.11
N ARG A 51 14.22 -3.79 -7.83
CA ARG A 51 13.11 -2.94 -8.33
C ARG A 51 12.21 -2.50 -7.18
N ALA A 52 11.91 -3.40 -6.25
CA ALA A 52 11.09 -3.10 -5.09
C ALA A 52 11.78 -2.09 -4.16
N GLU A 53 13.10 -2.24 -3.97
CA GLU A 53 13.93 -1.26 -3.27
C GLU A 53 13.88 0.12 -3.94
N ALA A 54 14.11 0.18 -5.26
CA ALA A 54 14.07 1.45 -6.00
C ALA A 54 12.67 2.08 -5.98
N PHE A 55 11.62 1.27 -6.08
CA PHE A 55 10.24 1.73 -5.98
C PHE A 55 9.96 2.32 -4.60
N TYR A 56 10.27 1.57 -3.53
CA TYR A 56 10.02 1.97 -2.16
C TYR A 56 10.81 3.23 -1.76
N ALA A 57 12.08 3.33 -2.17
CA ALA A 57 12.93 4.49 -1.88
C ALA A 57 12.42 5.79 -2.54
N GLN A 58 11.72 5.68 -3.66
CA GLN A 58 11.14 6.81 -4.39
C GLN A 58 9.70 7.13 -3.97
N ALA A 59 9.07 6.28 -3.16
CA ALA A 59 7.75 6.57 -2.63
C ALA A 59 7.82 7.82 -1.73
N GLY A 60 6.95 8.80 -1.99
CA GLY A 60 6.79 9.95 -1.10
C GLY A 60 6.32 9.53 0.29
N GLU A 61 6.46 10.41 1.29
CA GLU A 61 6.16 10.12 2.69
C GLU A 61 4.74 9.55 2.91
N ARG A 62 3.73 10.20 2.33
CA ARG A 62 2.33 9.74 2.43
C ARG A 62 2.10 8.38 1.77
N ALA A 63 2.68 8.15 0.60
CA ALA A 63 2.56 6.88 -0.10
C ALA A 63 3.29 5.76 0.67
N THR A 64 4.45 6.08 1.25
CA THR A 64 5.22 5.17 2.11
C THR A 64 4.39 4.74 3.32
N ALA A 65 3.72 5.67 4.00
CA ALA A 65 2.87 5.33 5.15
C ALA A 65 1.73 4.34 4.79
N ILE A 66 1.14 4.48 3.60
CA ILE A 66 0.12 3.54 3.11
C ILE A 66 0.77 2.19 2.78
N LEU A 67 1.91 2.18 2.08
CA LEU A 67 2.63 0.95 1.75
C LEU A 67 3.05 0.20 3.02
N ASP A 68 3.55 0.89 4.03
CA ASP A 68 3.91 0.34 5.34
C ASP A 68 2.73 -0.41 5.98
N LEU A 69 1.56 0.24 6.01
CA LEU A 69 0.36 -0.38 6.54
C LEU A 69 -0.01 -1.67 5.78
N LEU A 70 0.08 -1.68 4.45
CA LEU A 70 -0.25 -2.86 3.65
C LEU A 70 0.83 -3.97 3.75
N ILE A 71 2.09 -3.60 3.97
CA ILE A 71 3.20 -4.54 4.23
C ILE A 71 3.04 -5.24 5.59
N ASP A 72 2.55 -4.50 6.58
CA ASP A 72 2.32 -5.00 7.94
C ASP A 72 1.01 -5.79 8.07
N HIS A 73 0.06 -5.58 7.15
CA HIS A 73 -1.20 -6.33 7.05
C HIS A 73 -1.34 -7.06 5.69
N PRO A 74 -0.46 -8.03 5.39
CA PRO A 74 -0.43 -8.70 4.09
C PRO A 74 -1.70 -9.52 3.85
N GLY A 75 -2.31 -9.36 2.68
CA GLY A 75 -3.54 -10.04 2.29
C GLY A 75 -4.81 -9.45 2.91
N CYS A 76 -4.72 -8.51 3.84
CA CYS A 76 -5.88 -7.91 4.49
C CYS A 76 -6.41 -6.71 3.68
N PRO A 77 -7.67 -6.71 3.23
CA PRO A 77 -8.28 -5.55 2.60
C PRO A 77 -8.59 -4.44 3.61
N VAL A 78 -7.74 -3.41 3.65
CA VAL A 78 -7.86 -2.26 4.55
C VAL A 78 -8.70 -1.14 3.91
N PRO A 79 -9.82 -0.69 4.51
CA PRO A 79 -10.61 0.41 3.99
C PRO A 79 -9.89 1.76 4.10
N ALA A 80 -10.16 2.67 3.15
CA ALA A 80 -9.57 4.00 3.11
C ALA A 80 -9.82 4.82 4.39
N SER A 81 -10.96 4.61 5.05
CA SER A 81 -11.28 5.20 6.34
C SER A 81 -10.32 4.74 7.45
N GLU A 82 -9.95 3.47 7.46
CA GLU A 82 -9.01 2.92 8.43
C GLU A 82 -7.58 3.38 8.15
N ILE A 83 -7.19 3.45 6.87
CA ILE A 83 -5.92 4.09 6.46
C ILE A 83 -5.86 5.52 7.01
N LEU A 84 -6.93 6.29 6.84
CA LEU A 84 -7.02 7.65 7.37
C LEU A 84 -6.86 7.69 8.89
N THR A 85 -7.59 6.83 9.62
CA THR A 85 -7.52 6.75 11.09
C THR A 85 -6.12 6.38 11.59
N ARG A 86 -5.49 5.37 10.98
CA ARG A 86 -4.16 4.87 11.40
C ARG A 86 -3.03 5.82 11.02
N SER A 87 -3.21 6.61 9.97
CA SER A 87 -2.25 7.61 9.52
C SER A 87 -2.34 8.93 10.31
N GLY A 88 -3.25 9.02 11.29
CA GLY A 88 -3.47 10.23 12.08
C GLY A 88 -3.82 11.44 11.20
N ASN A 89 -3.05 12.52 11.34
CA ASN A 89 -3.27 13.76 10.59
C ASN A 89 -2.53 13.82 9.25
N ALA A 90 -1.93 12.72 8.77
CA ALA A 90 -1.19 12.71 7.50
C ALA A 90 -2.08 12.98 6.28
N PHE A 91 -3.38 12.68 6.40
CA PHE A 91 -4.39 12.86 5.36
C PHE A 91 -5.56 13.68 5.88
N SER A 92 -6.11 14.56 5.04
CA SER A 92 -7.26 15.41 5.39
C SER A 92 -8.61 14.73 5.14
N ASN A 93 -8.66 13.74 4.24
CA ASN A 93 -9.86 12.94 3.92
C ASN A 93 -9.48 11.67 3.12
N ALA A 94 -10.46 10.78 2.88
CA ALA A 94 -10.25 9.55 2.12
C ALA A 94 -9.83 9.78 0.64
N HIS A 95 -10.16 10.93 0.03
CA HIS A 95 -9.70 11.24 -1.32
C HIS A 95 -8.19 11.54 -1.35
N ALA A 96 -7.65 12.10 -0.26
CA ALA A 96 -6.21 12.33 -0.12
C ALA A 96 -5.41 11.02 -0.10
N VAL A 97 -6.01 9.90 0.36
CA VAL A 97 -5.40 8.57 0.28
C VAL A 97 -5.19 8.17 -1.18
N ALA A 98 -6.24 8.20 -2.00
CA ALA A 98 -6.13 7.90 -3.44
C ALA A 98 -5.18 8.86 -4.16
N GLY A 99 -5.25 10.16 -3.85
CA GLY A 99 -4.37 11.17 -4.43
C GLY A 99 -2.89 10.96 -4.09
N SER A 100 -2.57 10.49 -2.88
CA SER A 100 -1.19 10.20 -2.50
C SER A 100 -0.60 9.00 -3.23
N LEU A 101 -1.44 8.04 -3.61
CA LEU A 101 -1.05 6.87 -4.40
C LEU A 101 -0.93 7.20 -5.89
N ALA A 102 -1.64 8.22 -6.39
CA ALA A 102 -1.54 8.65 -7.79
C ALA A 102 -0.11 9.06 -8.17
N ASN A 103 0.65 9.64 -7.25
CA ASN A 103 2.04 10.01 -7.45
C ASN A 103 2.98 8.81 -7.62
N LEU A 104 2.54 7.58 -7.31
CA LEU A 104 3.31 6.37 -7.58
C LEU A 104 3.27 5.96 -9.05
N ASN A 105 2.48 6.62 -9.91
CA ASN A 105 2.38 6.25 -11.32
C ASN A 105 3.72 6.36 -12.05
N GLU A 106 4.51 7.40 -11.80
CA GLU A 106 5.83 7.55 -12.40
C GLU A 106 6.79 6.46 -11.90
N VAL A 107 6.77 6.19 -10.59
CA VAL A 107 7.60 5.16 -9.96
C VAL A 107 7.25 3.77 -10.49
N ARG A 108 5.96 3.50 -10.69
CA ARG A 108 5.42 2.28 -11.31
C ARG A 108 5.97 2.11 -12.73
N VAL A 109 5.83 3.14 -13.57
CA VAL A 109 6.34 3.11 -14.95
C VAL A 109 7.84 2.83 -14.98
N LEU A 110 8.62 3.48 -14.11
CA LEU A 110 10.07 3.23 -13.99
C LEU A 110 10.41 1.81 -13.52
N SER A 111 9.54 1.20 -12.70
CA SER A 111 9.75 -0.18 -12.25
C SER A 111 9.37 -1.24 -13.29
N GLU A 112 8.65 -0.88 -14.35
CA GLU A 112 8.11 -1.82 -15.36
C GLU A 112 7.28 -2.94 -14.71
N ARG A 113 6.59 -2.61 -13.62
CA ARG A 113 5.74 -3.51 -12.83
C ARG A 113 4.45 -2.80 -12.51
N ARG A 114 3.38 -3.56 -12.31
CA ARG A 114 2.14 -3.00 -11.78
C ARG A 114 2.30 -2.43 -10.38
N TYR A 115 1.29 -1.71 -9.90
CA TYR A 115 1.29 -1.28 -8.50
C TYR A 115 1.44 -2.50 -7.57
N PRO A 116 2.22 -2.38 -6.48
CA PRO A 116 2.41 -3.49 -5.55
C PRO A 116 1.18 -3.76 -4.66
N PHE A 117 0.15 -2.93 -4.75
CA PHE A 117 -1.11 -3.05 -4.01
C PHE A 117 -2.29 -3.03 -4.98
N TYR A 118 -3.43 -3.53 -4.51
CA TYR A 118 -4.70 -3.60 -5.23
C TYR A 118 -5.74 -2.78 -4.50
N TRP A 119 -6.79 -2.38 -5.22
CA TRP A 119 -7.94 -1.76 -4.59
C TRP A 119 -9.26 -2.25 -5.18
N TRP A 120 -10.29 -2.24 -4.35
CA TRP A 120 -11.69 -2.48 -4.75
C TRP A 120 -12.49 -1.23 -4.44
N LYS A 121 -13.04 -0.61 -5.47
CA LYS A 121 -13.83 0.61 -5.35
C LYS A 121 -15.13 0.28 -4.65
N GLY A 122 -15.41 0.99 -3.56
CA GLY A 122 -16.71 1.01 -2.90
C GLY A 122 -17.33 2.40 -2.94
N GLU A 123 -18.34 2.61 -2.11
CA GLU A 123 -18.84 3.95 -1.80
C GLU A 123 -17.73 4.86 -1.25
N PRO A 124 -17.89 6.20 -1.26
CA PRO A 124 -16.90 7.12 -0.73
C PRO A 124 -16.42 6.74 0.68
N GLY A 125 -15.11 6.52 0.84
CA GLY A 125 -14.49 6.07 2.09
C GLY A 125 -14.46 4.56 2.31
N GLN A 126 -15.18 3.77 1.48
CA GLN A 126 -15.22 2.31 1.56
C GLN A 126 -14.30 1.61 0.55
N THR A 127 -13.55 2.36 -0.26
CA THR A 127 -12.49 1.78 -1.10
C THR A 127 -11.50 1.03 -0.23
N ARG A 128 -11.30 -0.26 -0.52
CA ARG A 128 -10.37 -1.12 0.22
C ARG A 128 -9.08 -1.27 -0.56
N TYR A 129 -7.95 -1.32 0.13
CA TYR A 129 -6.63 -1.54 -0.42
C TYR A 129 -6.01 -2.78 0.22
N ALA A 130 -5.32 -3.60 -0.56
CA ALA A 130 -4.59 -4.75 -0.04
C ALA A 130 -3.31 -4.97 -0.82
N MET A 131 -2.35 -5.65 -0.20
CA MET A 131 -1.12 -6.10 -0.84
C MET A 131 -1.06 -7.63 -0.73
N LYS A 132 -0.73 -8.31 -1.83
CA LYS A 132 -0.48 -9.76 -1.80
C LYS A 132 0.61 -10.10 -0.81
N ARG A 133 0.55 -11.28 -0.19
CA ARG A 133 1.48 -11.71 0.86
C ARG A 133 2.91 -11.82 0.35
N SER A 134 3.12 -12.42 -0.83
CA SER A 134 4.47 -12.51 -1.39
C SER A 134 5.04 -11.15 -1.80
N VAL A 135 4.19 -10.24 -2.28
CA VAL A 135 4.58 -8.87 -2.63
C VAL A 135 4.90 -8.07 -1.36
N ALA A 136 4.11 -8.22 -0.30
CA ALA A 136 4.39 -7.61 1.00
C ALA A 136 5.73 -8.07 1.58
N GLU A 137 6.05 -9.36 1.48
CA GLU A 137 7.35 -9.89 1.91
C GLU A 137 8.51 -9.31 1.09
N LEU A 138 8.35 -9.17 -0.22
CA LEU A 138 9.32 -8.49 -1.10
C LEU A 138 9.54 -7.04 -0.65
N PHE A 139 8.46 -6.30 -0.42
CA PHE A 139 8.51 -4.89 -0.03
C PHE A 139 8.95 -4.68 1.42
N ARG A 140 8.76 -5.66 2.31
CA ARG A 140 9.33 -5.66 3.67
C ARG A 140 10.85 -5.67 3.61
N ARG A 141 11.45 -6.45 2.71
CA ARG A 141 12.91 -6.45 2.48
C ARG A 141 13.38 -5.11 1.92
N ALA A 142 12.63 -4.56 0.96
CA ALA A 142 12.90 -3.25 0.39
C ALA A 142 12.90 -2.12 1.45
N ARG A 143 11.96 -2.18 2.39
CA ARG A 143 11.87 -1.28 3.54
C ARG A 143 13.12 -1.35 4.41
N VAL A 144 13.54 -2.55 4.81
CA VAL A 144 14.75 -2.76 5.63
C VAL A 144 15.99 -2.21 4.93
N ALA A 145 16.22 -2.57 3.66
CA ALA A 145 17.37 -2.10 2.89
C ALA A 145 17.40 -0.57 2.74
N THR A 146 16.23 0.05 2.54
CA THR A 146 16.11 1.52 2.46
C THR A 146 16.44 2.18 3.81
N SER A 147 15.95 1.63 4.92
CA SER A 147 16.27 2.12 6.26
C SER A 147 17.76 1.99 6.59
N GLU A 148 18.38 0.88 6.23
CA GLU A 148 19.83 0.67 6.41
C GLU A 148 20.65 1.68 5.60
N ARG A 149 20.28 1.89 4.34
CA ARG A 149 20.94 2.87 3.46
C ARG A 149 20.84 4.29 4.02
N ARG A 150 19.68 4.68 4.55
CA ARG A 150 19.47 5.99 5.19
C ARG A 150 20.31 6.14 6.45
N ARG A 151 20.39 5.09 7.29
CA ARG A 151 21.25 5.10 8.49
C ARG A 151 22.73 5.20 8.15
N ALA A 152 23.19 4.46 7.14
CA ALA A 152 24.58 4.53 6.68
C ALA A 152 24.94 5.94 6.15
N ALA A 153 24.03 6.59 5.43
CA ALA A 153 24.22 7.97 4.95
C ALA A 153 24.24 9.00 6.09
N ASP A 154 23.50 8.78 7.18
CA ASP A 154 23.50 9.65 8.36
C ASP A 154 24.75 9.45 9.25
N GLN A 155 25.37 8.26 9.19
CA GLN A 155 26.58 7.91 9.94
C GLN A 155 27.90 8.33 9.27
N ASP A 156 27.86 8.78 8.00
CA ASP A 156 29.01 9.36 7.29
C ASP A 156 28.78 10.84 6.91
N PRO A 157 28.62 11.76 7.89
CA PRO A 157 28.68 13.18 7.59
C PRO A 157 30.16 13.53 7.42
N ILE A 158 30.65 13.60 6.18
CA ILE A 158 31.94 14.18 5.75
C ILE A 158 32.85 14.56 6.93
N GLY A 159 33.73 13.63 7.33
CA GLY A 159 34.86 13.93 8.19
C GLY A 159 35.81 14.94 7.52
N PRO A 160 36.53 15.77 8.30
CA PRO A 160 37.08 17.04 7.85
C PRO A 160 38.12 16.89 6.74
N GLU A 161 38.12 17.83 5.78
CA GLU A 161 39.22 17.97 4.84
C GLU A 161 40.56 18.12 5.59
N PRO A 162 41.59 17.33 5.25
CA PRO A 162 42.88 17.45 5.88
C PRO A 162 43.72 18.60 5.29
N ARG A 163 44.15 19.47 6.22
CA ARG A 163 45.26 20.44 6.24
C ARG A 163 44.99 21.87 5.81
#